data_AF-A0A381Y7X0-F1
#
_entry.id   AF-A0A381Y7X0-F1
#
_cell.length_a   1.000
_cell.length_b   1.000
_cell.length_c   1.000
_cell.angle_alpha   90.00
_cell.angle_beta   90.00
_cell.angle_gamma   90.00
#
_symmetry.space_group_name_H-M   'P 1'
#
loop_
_entity.id
_entity.type
_entity.pdbx_description
1 polymer ?
#
loop_
_entity_poly.entity_id
_entity_poly.type
_entity_poly.pdbx_seq_one_letter_code
_entity_poly.pdbx_strand_id
1 'polypeptide(L)'
;MNIKITLLLGLPFFAFKAAGQDYQVPYTEWGVPNFQSVWKHTSIMPFERPRGLGEKRFYTEEEARDIERAEQQRFDADNEPLDADRPAPELA
;
A
#
# COMPACT_ATOMS: atom_id res chain seq x y z
N MET A 1 -5.24 4.19 -65.81
CA MET A 1 -5.58 5.56 -65.35
C MET A 1 -5.31 5.58 -63.87
N ASN A 2 -4.18 6.18 -63.48
CA ASN A 2 -3.50 5.93 -62.21
C ASN A 2 -3.99 6.93 -61.17
N ILE A 3 -4.71 6.46 -60.15
CA ILE A 3 -5.12 7.29 -59.02
C ILE A 3 -4.00 7.24 -57.97
N LYS A 4 -3.44 8.42 -57.70
CA LYS A 4 -2.23 8.64 -56.90
C LYS A 4 -2.51 8.37 -55.42
N ILE A 5 -1.65 7.56 -54.80
CA ILE A 5 -1.55 7.43 -53.35
C ILE A 5 -0.92 8.72 -52.81
N THR A 6 -1.72 9.56 -52.15
CA THR A 6 -1.24 10.74 -51.44
C THR A 6 -1.18 10.44 -49.94
N LEU A 7 0.05 10.37 -49.43
CA LEU A 7 0.40 10.29 -48.02
C LEU A 7 0.22 11.69 -47.38
N LEU A 8 -0.59 11.78 -46.33
CA LEU A 8 -0.71 12.90 -45.38
C LEU A 8 -1.07 12.24 -44.04
N LEU A 9 -0.11 11.80 -43.22
CA LEU A 9 0.73 12.58 -42.30
C LEU A 9 -0.14 13.51 -41.42
N GLY A 10 -0.52 13.00 -40.24
CA GLY A 10 -1.14 13.81 -39.18
C GLY A 10 -2.27 13.13 -38.41
N LEU A 11 -2.00 12.01 -37.73
CA LEU A 11 -2.81 11.65 -36.56
C LEU A 11 -2.47 12.70 -35.49
N PRO A 12 -3.41 13.53 -35.00
CA PRO A 12 -3.13 14.39 -33.87
C PRO A 12 -2.88 13.46 -32.69
N PHE A 13 -1.63 13.44 -32.23
CA PHE A 13 -1.24 12.84 -30.98
C PHE A 13 -1.88 13.72 -29.89
N PHE A 14 -3.18 13.51 -29.62
CA PHE A 14 -3.82 14.07 -28.43
C PHE A 14 -3.11 13.42 -27.25
N ALA A 15 -2.13 14.13 -26.70
CA ALA A 15 -1.55 13.79 -25.42
C ALA A 15 -2.68 13.91 -24.39
N PHE A 16 -3.30 12.78 -24.06
CA PHE A 16 -4.22 12.68 -22.94
C PHE A 16 -3.38 12.97 -21.69
N LYS A 17 -3.44 14.20 -21.20
CA LYS A 17 -2.89 14.53 -19.88
C LYS A 17 -3.71 13.72 -18.89
N ALA A 18 -3.09 12.70 -18.30
CA ALA A 18 -3.66 12.03 -17.15
C ALA A 18 -4.00 13.12 -16.12
N ALA A 19 -5.29 13.29 -15.82
CA ALA A 19 -5.75 14.18 -14.76
C ALA A 19 -5.40 13.52 -13.42
N GLY A 20 -4.13 13.64 -13.02
CA GLY A 20 -3.75 13.40 -11.64
C GLY A 20 -4.43 14.44 -10.76
N GLN A 21 -4.80 14.05 -9.54
CA GLN A 21 -5.25 15.01 -8.54
C GLN A 21 -4.14 16.05 -8.33
N ASP A 22 -4.50 17.33 -8.28
CA ASP A 22 -3.58 18.41 -7.89
C ASP A 22 -3.27 18.24 -6.39
N TYR A 23 -2.32 17.36 -6.08
CA TYR A 23 -1.91 17.08 -4.72
C TYR A 23 -1.11 18.25 -4.15
N GLN A 24 -1.69 18.93 -3.17
CA GLN A 24 -0.98 19.94 -2.38
C GLN A 24 -0.25 19.25 -1.23
N VAL A 25 1.07 19.40 -1.18
CA VAL A 25 1.88 18.86 -0.08
C VAL A 25 1.52 19.61 1.21
N PRO A 26 1.10 18.91 2.28
CA PRO A 26 0.87 19.54 3.57
C PRO A 26 2.22 19.98 4.17
N TYR A 27 2.26 21.17 4.77
CA TYR A 27 3.43 21.70 5.46
C TYR A 27 3.13 21.87 6.96
N THR A 28 4.17 21.77 7.78
CA THR A 28 4.15 22.16 9.19
C THR A 28 4.14 23.68 9.32
N GLU A 29 3.82 24.20 10.51
CA GLU A 29 3.80 25.64 10.79
C GLU A 29 5.20 26.32 10.64
N TRP A 30 6.28 25.53 10.58
CA TRP A 30 7.67 25.98 10.38
C TRP A 30 8.17 25.74 8.93
N GLY A 31 7.27 25.41 8.00
CA GLY A 31 7.55 25.45 6.56
C GLY A 31 8.23 24.20 5.98
N VAL A 32 8.26 23.07 6.70
CA VAL A 32 8.75 21.78 6.19
C VAL A 32 7.59 20.82 5.86
N PRO A 33 7.73 19.90 4.89
CA PRO A 33 6.69 18.90 4.58
C PRO A 33 6.23 18.14 5.82
N ASN A 34 4.91 17.97 5.96
CA ASN A 34 4.31 17.29 7.10
C ASN A 34 4.17 15.80 6.84
N PHE A 35 4.89 14.99 7.62
CA PHE A 35 4.84 13.52 7.59
C PHE A 35 4.12 12.90 8.81
N GLN A 36 3.36 13.70 9.57
CA GLN A 36 2.61 13.26 10.76
C GLN A 36 1.32 12.48 10.41
N SER A 37 1.37 11.64 9.38
CA SER A 37 0.27 10.74 9.00
C SER A 37 0.08 9.62 10.03
N VAL A 38 -0.97 8.81 9.87
CA VAL A 38 -1.18 7.60 10.67
C VAL A 38 -0.25 6.50 10.16
N TRP A 39 0.77 6.17 10.96
CA TRP A 39 1.69 5.06 10.68
C TRP A 39 1.31 3.86 11.55
N LYS A 40 1.19 2.67 10.93
CA LYS A 40 0.97 1.41 11.65
C LYS A 40 2.33 0.81 12.00
N HIS A 41 2.63 0.67 13.30
CA HIS A 41 3.77 -0.12 13.77
C HIS A 41 3.24 -1.43 14.37
N THR A 42 3.49 -2.56 13.72
CA THR A 42 3.10 -3.88 14.23
C THR A 42 4.33 -4.69 14.61
N SER A 43 4.43 -5.06 15.88
CA SER A 43 5.39 -6.06 16.34
C SER A 43 4.71 -7.42 16.42
N ILE A 44 5.38 -8.47 15.94
CA ILE A 44 4.95 -9.86 16.14
C ILE A 44 4.98 -10.23 17.63
N MET A 45 5.94 -9.65 18.36
CA MET A 45 6.10 -9.89 19.79
C MET A 45 5.20 -8.94 20.59
N PRO A 46 4.24 -9.45 21.37
CA PRO A 46 3.42 -8.62 22.25
C PRO A 46 4.29 -8.03 23.37
N PHE A 47 3.90 -6.84 23.87
CA PHE A 47 4.59 -6.17 24.97
C PHE A 47 4.48 -6.93 26.30
N GLU A 48 3.41 -7.71 26.46
CA GLU A 48 3.16 -8.53 27.64
C GLU A 48 3.16 -10.02 27.28
N ARG A 49 3.52 -10.86 28.25
CA ARG A 49 3.48 -12.32 28.07
C ARG A 49 2.04 -12.78 27.84
N PRO A 50 1.75 -13.53 26.76
CA PRO A 50 0.44 -14.14 26.58
C PRO A 50 0.04 -15.02 27.78
N ARG A 51 -1.15 -14.79 28.34
CA ARG A 51 -1.65 -15.53 29.52
C ARG A 51 -1.63 -17.05 29.34
N GLY A 52 -1.86 -17.52 28.12
CA GLY A 52 -1.86 -18.96 27.78
C GLY A 52 -0.50 -19.65 27.92
N LEU A 53 0.61 -18.90 27.98
CA LEU A 53 1.94 -19.50 28.18
C LEU A 53 2.21 -19.88 29.64
N GLY A 54 1.57 -19.23 30.61
CA GLY A 54 1.78 -19.51 32.03
C GLY A 54 3.27 -19.55 32.43
N GLU A 55 3.69 -20.70 32.97
CA GLU A 55 5.06 -20.99 33.43
C GLU A 55 6.04 -21.36 32.30
N LYS A 56 5.58 -21.46 31.05
CA LYS A 56 6.41 -21.87 29.91
C LYS A 56 7.52 -20.85 29.65
N ARG A 57 8.76 -21.34 29.67
CA ARG A 57 9.97 -20.48 29.62
C ARG A 57 10.42 -20.14 28.20
N PHE A 58 10.18 -21.03 27.24
CA PHE A 58 10.63 -20.87 25.86
C PHE A 58 9.66 -21.57 24.90
N TYR A 59 9.58 -21.06 23.68
CA TYR A 59 8.95 -21.75 22.56
C TYR A 59 9.87 -22.87 22.05
N THR A 60 9.27 -23.91 21.48
CA THR A 60 10.02 -24.84 20.62
C THR A 60 10.26 -24.18 19.26
N GLU A 61 11.17 -24.75 18.47
CA GLU A 61 11.42 -24.28 17.10
C GLU A 61 10.13 -24.33 16.28
N GLU A 62 9.35 -25.42 16.39
CA GLU A 62 8.10 -25.60 15.65
C GLU A 62 7.07 -24.53 15.98
N GLU A 63 6.92 -24.19 17.27
CA GLU A 63 5.99 -23.16 17.71
C GLU A 63 6.39 -21.77 17.22
N ALA A 64 7.69 -21.45 17.24
CA ALA A 64 8.19 -20.21 16.68
C ALA A 64 7.91 -20.14 15.16
N ARG A 65 8.13 -21.24 14.43
CA ARG A 65 7.82 -21.33 13.00
C ARG A 65 6.35 -21.16 12.69
N ASP A 66 5.47 -21.68 13.54
CA ASP A 66 4.03 -21.53 13.36
C ASP A 66 3.58 -20.08 13.61
N ILE A 67 4.16 -19.39 14.60
CA ILE A 67 3.93 -17.95 14.81
C ILE A 67 4.42 -17.14 13.60
N GLU A 68 5.65 -17.38 13.13
CA GLU A 68 6.22 -16.70 11.96
C GLU A 68 5.35 -16.90 10.71
N ARG A 69 4.91 -18.14 10.47
CA ARG A 69 4.05 -18.48 9.32
C ARG A 69 2.71 -17.76 9.40
N ALA A 70 2.09 -17.72 10.58
CA ALA A 70 0.82 -17.02 10.78
C ALA A 70 0.95 -15.51 10.51
N GLU A 71 2.03 -14.88 10.99
CA GLU A 71 2.27 -13.45 10.74
C GLU A 71 2.60 -13.16 9.28
N GLN A 72 3.36 -14.03 8.61
CA GLN A 72 3.61 -13.90 7.18
C GLN A 72 2.30 -13.95 6.37
N GLN A 73 1.41 -14.89 6.68
CA GLN A 73 0.11 -14.99 6.01
C GLN A 73 -0.75 -13.73 6.19
N ARG A 74 -0.73 -13.14 7.39
CA ARG A 74 -1.40 -11.86 7.65
C ARG A 74 -0.79 -10.72 6.83
N PHE A 75 0.54 -10.68 6.75
CA PHE A 75 1.25 -9.67 5.97
C PHE A 75 0.97 -9.80 4.46
N ASP A 76 0.93 -11.03 3.94
CA ASP A 76 0.61 -11.29 2.54
C ASP A 76 -0.82 -10.83 2.23
N ALA A 77 -1.79 -11.15 3.09
CA ALA A 77 -3.17 -10.71 2.95
C ALA A 77 -3.34 -9.17 3.04
N ASP A 78 -2.60 -8.51 3.95
CA ASP A 78 -2.60 -7.03 4.07
C ASP A 78 -2.00 -6.34 2.82
N ASN A 79 -1.16 -7.04 2.04
CA ASN A 79 -0.51 -6.53 0.83
C ASN A 79 -1.20 -6.93 -0.47
N GLU A 80 -2.32 -7.65 -0.41
CA GLU A 80 -3.11 -7.93 -1.59
C GLU A 80 -3.53 -6.61 -2.26
N PRO A 81 -3.44 -6.50 -3.60
CA PRO A 81 -3.84 -5.30 -4.31
C PRO A 81 -5.25 -4.89 -3.91
N LEU A 82 -5.40 -3.62 -3.53
CA LEU A 82 -6.72 -3.06 -3.30
C LEU A 82 -7.53 -3.09 -4.61
N ASP A 83 -8.81 -3.41 -4.49
CA ASP A 83 -9.74 -3.28 -5.60
C ASP A 83 -9.73 -1.84 -6.13
N ALA A 84 -9.47 -1.70 -7.44
CA ALA A 84 -9.38 -0.42 -8.11
C ALA A 84 -10.72 0.32 -8.14
N ASP A 85 -11.84 -0.42 -8.08
CA ASP A 85 -13.19 0.13 -8.12
C ASP A 85 -13.77 0.38 -6.72
N ARG A 86 -12.99 0.17 -5.65
CA ARG A 86 -13.48 0.40 -4.28
C ARG A 86 -13.75 1.89 -4.02
N PRO A 87 -14.85 2.25 -3.33
CA PRO A 87 -15.10 3.63 -2.95
C PRO A 87 -14.06 4.12 -1.93
N ALA A 88 -13.89 5.44 -1.84
CA ALA A 88 -13.06 6.03 -0.80
C ALA A 88 -13.56 5.61 0.60
N PRO A 89 -12.66 5.36 1.56
CA PRO A 89 -13.06 5.07 2.94
C PRO A 89 -13.83 6.26 3.52
N GLU A 90 -14.81 5.98 4.38
CA GLU A 90 -15.54 7.02 5.10
C GLU A 90 -14.58 7.80 6.00
N LEU A 91 -14.73 9.14 6.02
CA LEU A 91 -14.00 9.98 6.94
C LEU A 91 -14.54 9.74 8.35
N ALA A 92 -13.65 9.38 9.28
CA ALA A 92 -13.96 9.23 10.70
C ALA A 92 -14.34 10.55 11.37
#